data_AF-A0A1F6QJ77-F1
#
_entry.id   AF-A0A1F6QJ77-F1
#
_cell.length_a   1.000
_cell.length_b   1.000
_cell.length_c   1.000
_cell.angle_alpha   90.00
_cell.angle_beta   90.00
_cell.angle_gamma   90.00
#
_symmetry.space_group_name_H-M   'P 1'
#
loop_
_entity.id
_entity.type
_entity.pdbx_description
1 polymer ?
#
loop_
_entity_poly.entity_id
_entity_poly.type
_entity_poly.pdbx_seq_one_letter_code
_entity_poly.pdbx_strand_id
1 'polypeptide(L)' 'MKYQNSIFRQLLEFIPRDKFQEIVNKYDGDKKTHKLNCWTQFIALSYSQIRAMDSIRTIET' A
#
# COMPACT_ATOMS: atom_id res chain seq x y z
N MET A 1 17.51 -8.37 2.84
CA MET A 1 17.35 -7.00 2.30
C MET A 1 17.63 -6.02 3.42
N LYS A 2 18.59 -5.10 3.23
CA LYS A 2 18.97 -4.08 4.23
C LYS A 2 17.73 -3.37 4.75
N TYR A 3 17.55 -3.35 6.07
CA TYR A 3 16.50 -2.63 6.77
C TYR A 3 16.54 -1.15 6.37
N GLN A 4 15.69 -0.76 5.43
CA GLN A 4 15.47 0.65 5.14
C GLN A 4 14.54 1.20 6.24
N ASN A 5 15.12 1.85 7.23
CA ASN A 5 14.41 2.62 8.26
C ASN A 5 13.90 3.93 7.66
N SER A 6 12.86 3.87 6.83
CA SER A 6 12.13 5.07 6.44
C SER A 6 11.04 5.38 7.47
N ILE A 7 10.78 6.67 7.69
CA ILE A 7 9.62 7.12 8.50
C ILE A 7 8.32 6.53 7.93
N PHE A 8 8.25 6.38 6.60
CA PHE A 8 7.11 5.76 5.93
C PHE A 8 6.93 4.28 6.32
N ARG A 9 8.02 3.52 6.49
CA ARG A 9 7.94 2.14 6.99
C ARG A 9 7.40 2.10 8.42
N GLN A 10 7.86 2.99 9.30
CA GLN A 10 7.33 3.09 10.67
C GLN A 10 5.84 3.45 10.67
N LEU A 11 5.41 4.32 9.74
CA LEU A 11 4.00 4.64 9.57
C LEU A 11 3.18 3.39 9.17
N LEU A 12 3.70 2.58 8.25
CA LEU A 12 3.05 1.33 7.83
C LEU A 12 3.02 0.27 8.93
N GLU A 13 3.93 0.30 9.91
CA GLU A 13 3.93 -0.62 11.05
C GLU A 13 2.72 -0.43 11.99
N PHE A 14 2.08 0.76 11.97
CA PHE A 14 0.82 0.97 12.68
C PHE A 14 -0.37 0.26 12.04
N ILE A 15 -0.21 -0.27 10.82
CA ILE A 15 -1.28 -0.95 10.09
C ILE A 15 -1.11 -2.45 10.26
N PRO A 16 -2.00 -3.12 11.01
CA PRO A 16 -1.92 -4.56 11.22
C PRO A 16 -2.14 -5.31 9.89
N ARG A 17 -1.05 -5.85 9.33
CA ARG A 17 -1.06 -6.49 8.01
C ARG A 17 -2.06 -7.65 7.93
N ASP A 18 -2.18 -8.43 8.99
CA ASP A 18 -3.09 -9.58 9.02
C ASP A 18 -4.56 -9.14 8.95
N LYS A 19 -4.91 -8.07 9.66
CA LYS A 19 -6.27 -7.50 9.63
C LYS A 19 -6.58 -6.85 8.29
N PHE A 20 -5.61 -6.19 7.68
CA PHE A 20 -5.75 -5.71 6.31
C PHE A 20 -6.03 -6.87 5.35
N GLN A 21 -5.25 -7.95 5.43
CA GLN A 21 -5.42 -9.11 4.55
C GLN A 21 -6.74 -9.84 4.80
N GLU A 22 -7.22 -9.92 6.05
CA GLU A 22 -8.54 -10.46 6.40
C GLU A 22 -9.66 -9.72 5.65
N ILE A 23 -9.59 -8.39 5.59
CA ILE A 23 -10.55 -7.56 4.84
C ILE A 23 -10.42 -7.80 3.33
N VAL A 24 -9.20 -7.80 2.79
CA VAL A 24 -8.99 -8.05 1.36
C VAL A 24 -9.56 -9.41 0.96
N ASN A 25 -9.33 -10.45 1.75
CA ASN A 25 -9.85 -11.80 1.49
C ASN A 25 -11.37 -11.84 1.61
N LYS A 26 -11.95 -11.16 2.62
CA LYS A 26 -13.40 -11.09 2.85
C LYS A 26 -14.15 -10.51 1.64
N TYR A 27 -13.55 -9.53 0.96
CA TYR A 27 -14.16 -8.86 -0.19
C TYR A 27 -13.58 -9.30 -1.54
N ASP A 28 -12.72 -10.33 -1.55
CA ASP A 28 -12.05 -10.80 -2.77
C ASP A 28 -11.34 -9.65 -3.51
N GLY A 29 -10.72 -8.73 -2.76
CA GLY A 29 -10.17 -7.47 -3.28
C GLY A 29 -9.01 -7.68 -4.26
N ASP A 30 -8.30 -8.79 -4.15
CA ASP A 30 -7.22 -9.16 -5.05
C ASP A 30 -7.69 -9.99 -6.26
N LYS A 31 -9.00 -10.24 -6.43
CA LYS A 31 -9.54 -11.01 -7.54
C LYS A 31 -9.16 -10.35 -8.87
N LYS A 32 -8.33 -11.03 -9.65
CA LYS A 32 -7.79 -10.58 -10.96
C LYS A 32 -6.68 -9.52 -10.90
N THR A 33 -6.07 -9.29 -9.75
CA THR A 33 -4.87 -8.44 -9.69
C THR A 33 -3.66 -9.21 -10.24
N HIS A 34 -2.95 -8.63 -11.22
CA HIS A 34 -1.79 -9.29 -11.85
C HIS A 34 -0.43 -8.78 -11.32
N LYS A 35 -0.32 -7.47 -11.06
CA LYS A 35 0.94 -6.82 -10.66
C LYS A 35 0.78 -5.85 -9.48
N LEU A 36 -0.45 -5.50 -9.13
CA LEU A 36 -0.76 -4.45 -8.16
C LEU A 36 -1.86 -4.95 -7.22
N ASN A 37 -1.51 -5.77 -6.24
CA ASN A 37 -2.44 -6.24 -5.20
C ASN A 37 -2.85 -5.10 -4.26
N CYS A 38 -3.93 -5.29 -3.51
CA CYS A 38 -4.50 -4.29 -2.60
C CYS A 38 -3.47 -3.70 -1.63
N TRP A 39 -2.52 -4.51 -1.16
CA TRP A 39 -1.46 -4.00 -0.27
C TRP A 39 -0.51 -3.04 -0.99
N THR A 40 -0.04 -3.41 -2.18
CA THR A 40 0.83 -2.54 -2.98
C THR A 40 0.07 -1.27 -3.43
N GLN A 41 -1.21 -1.38 -3.79
CA GLN A 41 -2.07 -0.23 -4.08
C GLN A 41 -2.17 0.71 -2.89
N PHE A 42 -2.44 0.16 -1.71
CA PHE A 42 -2.55 0.92 -0.47
C PHE A 42 -1.26 1.70 -0.15
N ILE A 43 -0.11 1.04 -0.30
CA ILE A 43 1.20 1.68 -0.11
C ILE A 43 1.40 2.83 -1.11
N ALA A 44 1.13 2.59 -2.38
CA ALA A 44 1.30 3.60 -3.43
C ALA A 44 0.41 4.82 -3.20
N LEU A 45 -0.87 4.60 -2.86
CA LEU A 45 -1.81 5.67 -2.53
C LEU A 45 -1.37 6.44 -1.28
N SER A 46 -1.00 5.75 -0.20
CA SER A 46 -0.54 6.40 1.03
C SER A 46 0.68 7.29 0.79
N TYR A 47 1.61 6.82 -0.04
CA TYR A 47 2.77 7.59 -0.44
C TYR A 47 2.39 8.81 -1.29
N SER A 48 1.44 8.67 -2.23
CA SER A 48 0.95 9.79 -3.05
C SER A 48 0.33 10.89 -2.17
N GLN A 49 -0.49 10.50 -1.19
CA GLN A 49 -1.17 11.43 -0.30
C GLN A 49 -0.17 12.23 0.56
N ILE A 50 0.88 11.57 1.09
CA ILE A 50 1.95 12.24 1.85
C ILE A 50 2.69 13.27 0.99
N ARG A 51 2.80 13.01 -0.31
CA ARG A 51 3.45 13.90 -1.28
C ARG A 51 2.52 14.99 -1.83
N ALA A 52 1.29 15.09 -1.33
CA ALA A 52 0.23 15.94 -1.87
C ALA A 52 -0.02 15.71 -3.38
N MET A 53 0.06 14.45 -3.80
CA MET A 53 -0.19 14.01 -5.17
C MET A 53 -1.58 13.38 -5.25
N ASP A 54 -2.39 13.86 -6.20
CA ASP A 54 -3.80 13.47 -6.34
C ASP A 54 -4.00 12.08 -6.97
N SER A 55 -2.95 11.45 -7.50
CA SER A 55 -3.07 10.19 -8.22
C SER A 55 -1.82 9.32 -8.15
N ILE A 56 -2.04 7.99 -8.22
CA ILE A 56 -0.98 6.99 -8.44
C ILE A 56 -0.25 7.26 -9.75
N ARG A 57 -0.95 7.77 -10.78
CA ARG A 57 -0.34 8.09 -12.09
C ARG A 57 0.82 9.07 -11.95
N THR A 58 0.73 9.98 -11.00
CA THR A 58 1.77 10.99 -10.75
C THR A 58 3.03 10.37 -10.14
N ILE A 59 2.96 9.17 -9.54
CA ILE A 59 4.12 8.45 -8.99
C ILE A 59 4.90 7.71 -10.10
N GLU A 60 4.26 7.39 -11.22
CA GLU A 60 4.91 6.68 -12.33
C GLU A 60 5.75 7.60 -13.24
N THR A 61 5.64 8.93 -13.09
CA THR A 61 6.33 9.95 -13.92
C THR A 61 7.52 10.53 -13.17
#